data_AF-A0A431HEX6-F1
#
_entry.id   AF-A0A431HEX6-F1
#
_cell.length_a   1.000
_cell.length_b   1.000
_cell.length_c   1.000
_cell.angle_alpha   90.00
_cell.angle_beta   90.00
_cell.angle_gamma   90.00
#
_symmetry.space_group_name_H-M   'P 1'
#
loop_
_entity.id
_entity.type
_entity.pdbx_description
1 polymer ?
#
loop_
_entity_poly.entity_id
_entity_poly.type
_entity_poly.pdbx_seq_one_letter_code
_entity_poly.pdbx_strand_id
1 'polypeptide(L)'
;MSNEIFPALDLIIIYYFSTHKKIYHWQLFIIGIFLDQLYNNAIGINSLILIIADLAFSYINKLCLIKKYETNIIIFCGYAFFVIAARYCFITILSTNYIEGNAIVFYYITTIFSYPIMYIILEKSFKILGS
;
A
#
# COMPACT_ATOMS: atom_id res chain seq x y z
N MET A 1 15.10 8.77 -7.68
CA MET A 1 14.50 7.45 -7.38
C MET A 1 15.54 6.39 -7.64
N SER A 2 16.15 5.81 -6.59
CA SER A 2 17.17 4.75 -6.71
C SER A 2 16.68 3.39 -6.19
N ASN A 3 15.38 3.24 -5.92
CA ASN A 3 14.80 2.06 -5.27
C ASN A 3 13.72 1.38 -6.14
N GLU A 4 13.94 1.29 -7.45
CA GLU A 4 12.97 0.69 -8.38
C GLU A 4 12.78 -0.83 -8.18
N ILE A 5 13.65 -1.46 -7.38
CA ILE A 5 13.68 -2.92 -7.16
C ILE A 5 13.14 -3.31 -5.77
N PHE A 6 12.97 -2.35 -4.85
CA PHE A 6 12.56 -2.65 -3.48
C PHE A 6 11.03 -2.71 -3.37
N PRO A 7 10.46 -3.72 -2.68
CA PRO A 7 9.02 -3.80 -2.48
C PRO A 7 8.47 -2.61 -1.70
N ALA A 8 7.22 -2.24 -1.96
CA ALA A 8 6.47 -1.21 -1.23
C ALA A 8 6.11 -1.69 0.18
N LEU A 9 7.11 -1.73 1.08
CA LEU A 9 6.91 -2.18 2.46
C LEU A 9 5.91 -1.29 3.22
N ASP A 10 5.92 0.02 2.93
CA ASP A 10 4.94 0.99 3.44
C ASP A 10 3.50 0.53 3.15
N LEU A 11 3.25 0.14 1.90
CA LEU A 11 1.94 -0.26 1.42
C LEU A 11 1.49 -1.58 2.05
N ILE A 12 2.40 -2.55 2.17
CA ILE A 12 2.13 -3.83 2.86
C ILE A 12 1.73 -3.60 4.31
N ILE A 13 2.47 -2.74 5.03
CA ILE A 13 2.21 -2.43 6.44
C ILE A 13 0.85 -1.75 6.58
N ILE A 14 0.56 -0.72 5.78
CA ILE A 14 -0.71 0.00 5.82
C ILE A 14 -1.87 -0.95 5.55
N TYR A 15 -1.77 -1.78 4.52
CA TYR A 15 -2.81 -2.75 4.19
C TYR A 15 -3.04 -3.77 5.32
N TYR A 16 -1.96 -4.29 5.92
CA TYR A 16 -2.07 -5.20 7.07
C TYR A 16 -2.85 -4.54 8.21
N PHE A 17 -2.51 -3.30 8.56
CA PHE A 17 -3.21 -2.59 9.61
C PHE A 17 -4.66 -2.28 9.23
N SER A 18 -4.98 -1.91 7.99
CA SER A 18 -6.36 -1.67 7.55
C SER A 18 -7.21 -2.94 7.57
N THR A 19 -6.58 -4.09 7.33
CA THR A 19 -7.26 -5.39 7.32
C THR A 19 -7.50 -5.95 8.73
N HIS A 20 -6.50 -5.86 9.60
CA HIS A 20 -6.51 -6.56 10.89
C HIS A 20 -6.77 -5.65 12.09
N LYS A 21 -6.62 -4.33 11.94
CA LYS A 21 -6.88 -3.33 12.98
C LYS A 21 -7.74 -2.21 12.42
N LYS A 22 -8.29 -1.38 13.31
CA LYS A 22 -9.03 -0.19 12.90
C LYS A 22 -8.04 0.95 12.73
N ILE A 23 -7.79 1.38 11.50
CA ILE A 23 -7.08 2.63 11.21
C ILE A 23 -8.11 3.75 10.99
N TYR A 24 -7.84 4.93 11.53
CA TYR A 24 -8.64 6.12 11.24
C TYR A 24 -8.03 6.93 10.09
N HIS A 25 -8.86 7.58 9.28
CA HIS A 25 -8.38 8.34 8.11
C HIS A 25 -7.39 9.46 8.47
N TRP A 26 -7.47 10.05 9.67
CA TRP A 26 -6.46 11.02 10.13
C TRP A 26 -5.07 10.40 10.31
N GLN A 27 -4.98 9.11 10.66
CA GLN A 27 -3.71 8.39 10.76
C GLN A 27 -3.12 8.16 9.37
N LEU A 28 -3.96 7.76 8.40
CA LEU A 28 -3.54 7.63 7.00
C LEU A 28 -3.08 8.95 6.40
N PHE A 29 -3.75 10.05 6.77
CA PHE A 29 -3.34 11.40 6.37
C PHE A 29 -1.94 11.75 6.88
N ILE A 30 -1.67 11.53 8.18
CA ILE A 30 -0.34 11.79 8.75
C ILE A 30 0.73 10.89 8.10
N ILE A 31 0.45 9.59 7.98
CA ILE A 31 1.35 8.64 7.32
C ILE A 31 1.65 9.09 5.89
N GLY A 32 0.62 9.51 5.15
CA GLY A 32 0.75 10.01 3.80
C GLY A 32 1.67 11.23 3.69
N ILE A 33 1.55 12.21 4.60
CA ILE A 33 2.45 13.36 4.63
C ILE A 33 3.91 12.92 4.86
N PHE A 34 4.15 11.97 5.78
CA PHE A 34 5.50 11.44 6.00
C PHE A 34 6.04 10.73 4.75
N LEU A 35 5.21 9.96 4.06
CA LEU A 35 5.60 9.31 2.80
C LEU A 35 5.90 10.34 1.71
N ASP A 36 5.14 11.43 1.62
CA ASP A 36 5.40 12.51 0.67
C ASP A 36 6.79 13.11 0.88
N GLN A 37 7.21 13.31 2.13
CA GLN A 37 8.57 13.77 2.46
C GLN A 37 9.64 12.71 2.14
N LEU A 38 9.39 11.43 2.49
CA LEU A 38 10.34 10.34 2.22
C LEU A 38 10.59 10.11 0.72
N TYR A 39 9.56 10.28 -0.10
CA TYR A 39 9.63 10.08 -1.55
C TYR A 39 9.90 11.36 -2.34
N ASN A 40 10.09 12.51 -1.68
CA ASN A 40 10.21 13.83 -2.31
C ASN A 40 9.06 14.16 -3.27
N ASN A 41 7.84 13.76 -2.91
CA ASN A 41 6.61 14.07 -3.66
C ASN A 41 5.96 15.36 -3.15
N ALA A 42 5.04 15.91 -3.94
CA ALA A 42 4.24 17.04 -3.46
C ALA A 42 3.38 16.61 -2.26
N ILE A 43 3.30 17.51 -1.28
CA ILE A 43 2.62 17.27 -0.01
C ILE A 43 1.13 16.98 -0.24
N GLY A 44 0.65 15.89 0.33
CA GLY A 44 -0.76 15.48 0.33
C GLY A 44 -1.12 14.42 -0.71
N ILE A 45 -0.24 14.09 -1.67
CA ILE A 45 -0.54 13.11 -2.73
C ILE A 45 -0.70 11.71 -2.13
N ASN A 46 0.30 11.23 -1.38
CA ASN A 46 0.19 9.91 -0.76
C ASN A 46 -0.96 9.84 0.24
N SER A 47 -1.20 10.93 0.97
CA SER A 47 -2.34 11.03 1.89
C SER A 47 -3.66 10.79 1.19
N LEU A 48 -3.87 11.47 0.06
CA LEU A 48 -5.09 11.35 -0.74
C LEU A 48 -5.23 9.93 -1.32
N ILE A 49 -4.16 9.40 -1.92
CA ILE A 49 -4.17 8.05 -2.51
C ILE A 49 -4.49 6.99 -1.45
N LEU A 50 -3.85 7.06 -0.28
CA LEU A 50 -4.06 6.08 0.79
C LEU A 50 -5.48 6.13 1.36
N ILE A 51 -6.05 7.33 1.55
CA ILE A 51 -7.42 7.47 2.03
C ILE A 51 -8.41 6.92 1.01
N ILE A 52 -8.24 7.22 -0.28
CA ILE A 52 -9.12 6.69 -1.34
C ILE A 52 -9.00 5.16 -1.40
N ALA A 53 -7.78 4.63 -1.31
CA ALA A 53 -7.55 3.20 -1.33
C ALA A 53 -8.20 2.49 -0.11
N ASP A 54 -8.13 3.10 1.08
CA ASP A 54 -8.76 2.58 2.31
C ASP A 54 -10.29 2.63 2.24
N LEU A 55 -10.86 3.68 1.64
CA LEU A 55 -12.31 3.77 1.38
C LEU A 55 -12.77 2.69 0.39
N ALA A 56 -12.04 2.52 -0.72
CA ALA A 56 -12.32 1.48 -1.71
C ALA A 56 -12.19 0.09 -1.08
N PHE A 57 -11.15 -0.15 -0.29
CA PHE A 57 -10.95 -1.39 0.46
C PHE A 57 -12.09 -1.65 1.43
N SER A 58 -12.50 -0.66 2.22
CA SER A 58 -13.61 -0.78 3.17
C SER A 58 -14.93 -1.16 2.48
N TYR A 59 -15.17 -0.60 1.29
CA TYR A 59 -16.33 -0.95 0.47
C TYR A 59 -16.27 -2.40 -0.04
N ILE A 60 -15.13 -2.81 -0.61
CA ILE A 60 -14.92 -4.18 -1.11
C ILE A 60 -15.00 -5.20 0.03
N ASN A 61 -14.40 -4.90 1.18
CA ASN A 61 -14.38 -5.78 2.34
C ASN A 61 -15.80 -5.98 2.93
N LYS A 62 -16.68 -4.98 2.81
CA LYS A 62 -18.09 -5.13 3.17
C LYS A 62 -18.85 -6.06 2.22
N LEU A 63 -18.47 -6.08 0.93
CA LEU A 63 -19.08 -6.94 -0.10
C LEU A 63 -18.54 -8.37 -0.07
N CYS A 64 -17.25 -8.55 0.24
CA CYS A 64 -16.61 -9.86 0.36
C CYS A 64 -16.88 -10.49 1.74
N LEU A 65 -17.97 -11.27 1.83
CA LEU A 65 -18.35 -11.99 3.05
C LEU A 65 -17.39 -13.12 3.47
N ILE A 66 -16.45 -13.53 2.61
CA ILE A 66 -15.54 -14.65 2.83
C ILE A 66 -14.15 -14.13 3.25
N LYS A 67 -13.84 -14.23 4.55
CA LYS A 67 -12.54 -13.82 5.12
C LYS A 67 -11.51 -14.96 5.11
N LYS A 68 -11.19 -15.48 3.93
CA LYS A 68 -10.10 -16.47 3.78
C LYS A 68 -8.78 -15.75 3.44
N TYR A 69 -7.67 -16.39 3.81
CA TYR A 69 -6.32 -15.91 3.48
C TYR A 69 -6.14 -15.64 1.97
N GLU A 70 -6.66 -16.54 1.12
CA GLU A 70 -6.62 -16.40 -0.34
C GLU A 70 -7.35 -15.15 -0.83
N THR A 71 -8.54 -14.88 -0.29
CA THR A 71 -9.32 -13.67 -0.61
C THR A 71 -8.55 -12.42 -0.19
N ASN A 72 -7.87 -12.46 0.95
CA ASN A 72 -7.05 -11.35 1.42
C ASN A 72 -5.87 -11.05 0.48
N ILE A 73 -5.20 -12.08 -0.06
CA ILE A 73 -4.15 -11.89 -1.07
C ILE A 73 -4.71 -11.24 -2.34
N ILE A 74 -5.86 -11.71 -2.83
CA ILE A 74 -6.48 -11.16 -4.05
C ILE A 74 -6.84 -9.68 -3.84
N ILE A 75 -7.44 -9.34 -2.70
CA ILE A 75 -7.77 -7.96 -2.37
C ILE A 75 -6.49 -7.12 -2.23
N PHE A 76 -5.42 -7.67 -1.63
CA PHE A 76 -4.13 -7.00 -1.56
C PHE A 76 -3.55 -6.69 -2.94
N CYS A 77 -3.61 -7.64 -3.89
CA CYS A 77 -3.16 -7.40 -5.26
C CYS A 77 -3.91 -6.21 -5.89
N GLY A 78 -5.24 -6.18 -5.79
CA GLY A 78 -6.05 -5.06 -6.30
C GLY A 78 -5.73 -3.73 -5.60
N TYR A 79 -5.57 -3.76 -4.28
CA TYR A 79 -5.21 -2.59 -3.47
C TYR A 79 -3.83 -2.04 -3.87
N ALA A 80 -2.82 -2.90 -3.94
CA ALA A 80 -1.46 -2.53 -4.34
C ALA A 80 -1.41 -2.00 -5.77
N PHE A 81 -2.16 -2.63 -6.70
CA PHE A 81 -2.26 -2.17 -8.07
C PHE A 81 -2.83 -0.75 -8.13
N PHE A 82 -3.93 -0.50 -7.43
CA PHE A 82 -4.58 0.81 -7.41
C PHE A 82 -3.63 1.90 -6.87
N VAL A 83 -3.00 1.67 -5.71
CA VAL A 83 -2.12 2.66 -5.08
C VAL A 83 -0.88 2.92 -5.93
N ILE A 84 -0.24 1.88 -6.47
CA ILE A 84 0.97 2.02 -7.30
C ILE A 84 0.64 2.71 -8.62
N ALA A 85 -0.46 2.33 -9.28
CA ALA A 85 -0.92 2.98 -10.51
C ALA A 85 -1.28 4.45 -10.27
N ALA A 86 -1.99 4.77 -9.18
CA ALA A 86 -2.32 6.15 -8.83
C ALA A 86 -1.06 6.99 -8.57
N ARG A 87 -0.10 6.46 -7.79
CA ARG A 87 1.20 7.11 -7.56
C ARG A 87 1.92 7.40 -8.88
N TYR A 88 1.97 6.41 -9.77
CA TYR A 88 2.60 6.58 -11.07
C TYR A 88 1.91 7.63 -11.93
N CYS A 89 0.58 7.60 -12.05
CA CYS A 89 -0.16 8.61 -12.80
C CYS A 89 0.12 10.03 -12.28
N PHE A 90 0.12 10.23 -10.96
CA PHE A 90 0.41 11.54 -10.37
C PHE A 90 1.83 12.00 -10.64
N ILE A 91 2.83 11.11 -10.54
CA ILE A 91 4.23 11.45 -10.80
C ILE A 91 4.46 11.80 -12.27
N THR A 92 3.84 11.06 -13.19
CA THR A 92 3.95 11.33 -14.64
C THR A 92 3.25 12.63 -15.05
N ILE A 93 2.17 13.02 -14.36
CA ILE A 93 1.47 14.29 -14.61
C ILE A 93 2.24 15.48 -14.02
N LEU A 94 2.79 15.33 -12.80
CA LEU A 94 3.40 16.43 -12.05
C LEU A 94 4.90 16.60 -12.30
N SER A 95 5.59 15.53 -12.67
CA SER A 95 7.01 15.56 -12.99
C SER A 95 7.19 15.29 -14.48
N THR A 96 8.06 16.07 -15.12
CA THR A 96 8.53 15.80 -16.50
C THR A 96 9.49 14.59 -16.56
N ASN A 97 9.64 13.84 -15.47
CA ASN A 97 10.51 12.66 -15.41
C ASN A 97 9.70 11.43 -15.81
N TYR A 98 10.01 10.89 -16.98
CA TYR A 98 9.48 9.63 -17.44
C TYR A 98 10.10 8.48 -16.63
N ILE A 99 9.27 7.78 -15.86
CA ILE A 99 9.68 6.51 -15.23
C ILE A 99 9.37 5.41 -16.24
N GLU A 100 10.32 4.51 -16.47
CA GLU A 100 10.11 3.39 -17.37
C GLU A 100 8.97 2.48 -16.87
N GLY A 101 7.99 2.23 -17.74
CA GLY A 101 6.84 1.38 -17.42
C GLY A 101 7.21 0.00 -16.86
N ASN A 102 8.34 -0.55 -17.31
CA ASN A 102 8.85 -1.85 -16.86
C ASN A 102 9.25 -1.84 -15.37
N ALA A 103 9.85 -0.76 -14.89
CA ALA A 103 10.27 -0.64 -13.49
C ALA A 103 9.07 -0.72 -12.53
N ILE A 104 7.94 -0.14 -12.91
CA ILE A 104 6.71 -0.16 -12.10
C ILE A 104 6.10 -1.56 -12.02
N VAL A 105 6.18 -2.32 -13.12
CA VAL A 105 5.73 -3.71 -13.12
C VAL A 105 6.60 -4.55 -12.18
N PHE A 106 7.92 -4.38 -12.20
CA PHE A 106 8.82 -5.04 -11.24
C PHE A 106 8.55 -4.62 -9.80
N TYR A 107 8.34 -3.32 -9.54
CA TYR A 107 7.97 -2.81 -8.23
C TYR A 107 6.66 -3.41 -7.70
N TYR A 108 5.66 -3.54 -8.56
CA TYR A 108 4.39 -4.19 -8.23
C TYR A 108 4.56 -5.67 -7.92
N ILE A 109 5.26 -6.41 -8.79
CA ILE A 109 5.49 -7.85 -8.63
C ILE A 109 6.25 -8.15 -7.34
N THR A 110 7.35 -7.43 -7.09
CA THR A 110 8.15 -7.60 -5.86
C THR A 110 7.33 -7.29 -4.61
N THR A 111 6.45 -6.28 -4.66
CA THR A 111 5.51 -5.96 -3.58
C THR A 111 4.54 -7.11 -3.29
N ILE A 112 3.95 -7.73 -4.32
CA ILE A 112 3.06 -8.88 -4.15
C ILE A 112 3.80 -10.06 -3.53
N PHE A 113 4.98 -10.41 -4.05
CA PHE A 113 5.75 -11.54 -3.53
C PHE A 113 6.25 -11.31 -2.10
N SER A 114 6.46 -10.06 -1.70
CA SER A 114 6.88 -9.71 -0.35
C SER A 114 5.74 -9.79 0.66
N TYR A 115 4.48 -9.69 0.21
CA TYR A 115 3.31 -9.65 1.11
C TYR A 115 3.17 -10.88 2.01
N PRO A 116 3.22 -12.14 1.52
CA PRO A 116 3.13 -13.33 2.38
C PRO A 116 4.22 -13.37 3.45
N ILE A 117 5.45 -13.00 3.09
CA ILE A 117 6.60 -12.99 4.00
C ILE A 117 6.37 -11.96 5.12
N MET A 118 6.03 -10.74 4.73
CA MET A 118 5.75 -9.64 5.65
C MET A 118 4.54 -9.92 6.54
N TYR A 119 3.48 -10.53 5.99
CA TYR A 119 2.30 -10.95 6.74
C TYR A 119 2.67 -11.88 7.90
N ILE A 120 3.50 -12.90 7.64
CA ILE A 120 3.97 -13.84 8.68
C ILE A 120 4.80 -13.11 9.74
N ILE A 121 5.70 -12.20 9.33
CA ILE A 121 6.55 -11.43 10.24
C ILE A 121 5.69 -10.54 11.15
N LEU A 122 4.73 -9.79 10.57
CA LEU A 122 3.85 -8.90 11.31
C LEU A 122 2.96 -9.69 12.27
N GLU A 123 2.32 -10.76 11.79
CA GLU A 123 1.46 -11.61 12.63
C GLU A 123 2.23 -12.20 13.82
N LYS A 124 3.44 -12.73 13.59
CA LYS A 124 4.29 -13.26 14.65
C LYS A 124 4.70 -12.18 15.65
N SER A 125 5.12 -11.02 15.16
CA SER A 125 5.57 -9.90 16.01
C SER A 125 4.45 -9.41 16.93
N PHE A 126 3.22 -9.30 16.43
CA PHE A 126 2.08 -8.86 17.25
C PHE A 126 1.59 -9.93 18.22
N LYS A 127 1.71 -11.22 17.90
CA LYS A 127 1.42 -12.29 18.87
C LYS A 127 2.39 -12.26 20.07
N ILE A 128 3.67 -11.97 19.81
CA ILE A 128 4.69 -11.86 20.87
C ILE A 128 4.47 -10.61 21.73
N LEU A 129 4.11 -9.47 21.15
CA LEU A 129 3.85 -8.24 21.91
C LEU A 129 2.53 -8.27 22.72
N GLY A 130 1.60 -9.14 22.36
CA GLY A 130 0.29 -9.27 23.02
C GLY A 130 0.22 -10.36 24.10
N SER A 131 1.31 -11.10 24.34
CA SER A 131 1.49 -12.06 25.44
C SER A 131 2.31 -11.45 26.57
#